data_AF-A0A0W8CMR2-F1
#
_entry.id   AF-A0A0W8CMR2-F1
#
_cell.length_a   1.000
_cell.length_b   1.000
_cell.length_c   1.000
_cell.angle_alpha   90.00
_cell.angle_beta   90.00
_cell.angle_gamma   90.00
#
_symmetry.space_group_name_H-M   'P 1'
#
loop_
_entity.id
_entity.type
_entity.pdbx_description
1 polymer ?
#
loop_
_entity_poly.entity_id
_entity_poly.type
_entity_poly.pdbx_seq_one_letter_code
_entity_poly.pdbx_strand_id
1 'polypeptide(L)'
;MGEKWIDASADSTYDTLCEIYDHELQKHGLCYAAQGAGLEAAAVTYFEATLNTADRISAATEQINVWAALDTPQTTLAEIEALYDYKVMVFGSAVDGENKLSVIRTCYEKPTDIGSDGPTTQIDCANATATSTFSVCSGDEPITLLPYVAPGSSSLSTSAGSANDAYFFRAYG
;
A
#
# COMPACT_ATOMS: atom_id res chain seq x y z
N MET A 1 -12.23 -4.77 4.68
CA MET A 1 -10.92 -5.43 4.50
C MET A 1 -10.76 -5.99 3.09
N GLY A 2 -11.53 -7.01 2.68
CA GLY A 2 -11.36 -7.68 1.37
C GLY A 2 -11.53 -6.83 0.10
N GLU A 3 -11.99 -5.58 0.20
CA GLU A 3 -12.02 -4.63 -0.92
C GLU A 3 -10.89 -3.60 -0.88
N LYS A 4 -10.32 -3.35 0.30
CA LYS A 4 -9.36 -2.25 0.56
C LYS A 4 -7.94 -2.74 0.87
N TRP A 5 -7.81 -3.98 1.32
CA TRP A 5 -6.53 -4.60 1.67
C TRP A 5 -6.53 -6.02 1.12
N ILE A 6 -6.11 -6.14 -0.13
CA ILE A 6 -6.03 -7.39 -0.89
C ILE A 6 -4.56 -7.75 -1.16
N ASP A 7 -4.30 -8.99 -1.56
CA ASP A 7 -3.01 -9.36 -2.12
C ASP A 7 -3.09 -9.45 -3.63
N ALA A 8 -2.44 -8.49 -4.29
CA ALA A 8 -2.38 -8.46 -5.75
C ALA A 8 -1.63 -9.65 -6.37
N SER A 9 -0.95 -10.49 -5.58
CA SER A 9 -0.21 -11.66 -6.08
C SER A 9 -0.97 -12.98 -6.02
N ALA A 10 -2.16 -13.00 -5.41
CA ALA A 10 -2.97 -14.21 -5.25
C ALA A 10 -4.46 -13.90 -5.45
N ASP A 11 -5.25 -14.93 -5.76
CA ASP A 11 -6.70 -14.78 -5.78
C ASP A 11 -7.23 -14.43 -4.38
N SER A 12 -8.12 -13.44 -4.32
CA SER A 12 -8.79 -13.01 -3.09
C SER A 12 -9.89 -14.00 -2.67
N THR A 13 -9.48 -15.12 -2.11
CA THR A 13 -10.37 -16.09 -1.46
C THR A 13 -10.47 -15.80 0.05
N TYR A 14 -11.47 -16.36 0.72
CA TYR A 14 -11.59 -16.21 2.17
C TYR A 14 -10.32 -16.64 2.91
N ASP A 15 -9.80 -17.84 2.58
CA ASP A 15 -8.64 -18.40 3.26
C ASP A 15 -7.36 -17.59 3.00
N THR A 16 -7.11 -17.20 1.74
CA THR A 16 -5.92 -16.42 1.39
C THR A 16 -5.93 -15.03 2.03
N LEU A 17 -7.11 -14.39 2.14
CA LEU A 17 -7.24 -13.12 2.85
C LEU A 17 -7.01 -13.28 4.36
N CYS A 18 -7.55 -14.34 4.98
CA CYS A 18 -7.32 -14.63 6.39
C CYS A 18 -5.84 -14.85 6.71
N GLU A 19 -5.11 -15.62 5.90
CA GLU A 19 -3.68 -15.87 6.11
C GLU A 19 -2.85 -14.58 6.10
N ILE A 20 -3.19 -13.65 5.20
CA ILE A 20 -2.48 -12.38 5.07
C ILE A 20 -2.81 -11.46 6.24
N TYR A 21 -4.08 -11.39 6.65
CA TYR A 21 -4.45 -10.59 7.81
C TYR A 21 -3.82 -11.15 9.08
N ASP A 22 -3.76 -12.47 9.24
CA ASP A 22 -3.07 -13.09 10.37
C ASP A 22 -1.56 -12.77 10.36
N HIS A 23 -0.91 -12.77 9.19
CA HIS A 23 0.48 -12.34 9.06
C HIS A 23 0.69 -10.89 9.53
N GLU A 24 -0.12 -9.97 9.02
CA GLU A 24 0.01 -8.54 9.32
C GLU A 24 -0.31 -8.24 10.80
N LEU A 25 -1.32 -8.91 11.37
CA LEU A 25 -1.63 -8.79 12.79
C LEU A 25 -0.47 -9.27 13.66
N GLN A 26 0.06 -10.48 13.42
CA GLN A 26 1.10 -11.07 14.25
C GLN A 26 2.41 -10.29 14.20
N LYS A 27 2.77 -9.76 13.02
CA LYS A 27 4.03 -9.06 12.81
C LYS A 27 3.97 -7.59 13.18
N HIS A 28 2.86 -6.91 12.88
CA HIS A 28 2.73 -5.45 13.01
C HIS A 28 1.63 -5.07 14.01
N GLY A 29 0.44 -5.66 13.92
CA GLY A 29 -0.71 -5.27 14.74
C GLY A 29 -0.52 -5.49 16.25
N LEU A 30 0.14 -6.57 16.67
CA LEU A 30 0.43 -6.82 18.09
C LEU A 30 1.42 -5.82 18.70
N CYS A 31 2.26 -5.20 17.86
CA CYS A 31 3.15 -4.11 18.27
C CYS A 31 2.42 -2.75 18.31
N TYR A 32 1.34 -2.60 17.54
CA TYR A 32 0.50 -1.41 17.54
C TYR A 32 -0.35 -1.32 18.82
N ALA A 33 -1.13 -2.37 19.10
CA ALA A 33 -2.00 -2.44 20.28
C ALA A 33 -1.61 -3.62 21.18
N ALA A 34 -0.75 -3.35 22.18
CA ALA A 34 -0.31 -4.36 23.14
C ALA A 34 -1.40 -4.70 24.18
N GLN A 35 -2.44 -5.44 23.77
CA GLN A 35 -3.57 -5.82 24.63
C GLN A 35 -3.40 -7.18 25.35
N GLY A 36 -2.15 -7.66 25.48
CA GLY A 36 -1.86 -8.93 26.13
C GLY A 36 -2.53 -10.12 25.44
N ALA A 37 -3.33 -10.89 26.18
CA ALA A 37 -4.01 -12.09 25.66
C ALA A 37 -5.29 -11.77 24.83
N GLY A 38 -5.72 -10.51 24.74
CA GLY A 38 -6.91 -10.09 24.00
C GLY A 38 -6.66 -9.97 22.50
N LEU A 39 -6.30 -11.06 21.82
CA LEU A 39 -5.89 -11.04 20.41
C LEU A 39 -7.01 -10.56 19.47
N GLU A 40 -8.25 -10.95 19.72
CA GLU A 40 -9.41 -10.50 18.93
C GLU A 40 -9.64 -9.00 19.05
N ALA A 41 -9.57 -8.45 20.26
CA ALA A 41 -9.71 -7.03 20.49
C ALA A 41 -8.53 -6.22 19.89
N ALA A 42 -7.31 -6.76 19.98
CA ALA A 42 -6.14 -6.18 19.31
C ALA A 42 -6.30 -6.18 17.78
N ALA A 43 -6.85 -7.26 17.20
CA ALA A 43 -7.12 -7.36 15.77
C ALA A 43 -8.14 -6.31 15.32
N VAL A 44 -9.28 -6.19 16.02
CA VAL A 44 -10.32 -5.20 15.72
C VAL A 44 -9.73 -3.79 15.78
N THR A 45 -9.04 -3.45 16.87
CA THR A 45 -8.39 -2.14 17.02
C THR A 45 -7.41 -1.84 15.89
N TYR A 46 -6.55 -2.81 15.55
CA TYR A 46 -5.54 -2.62 14.52
C TYR A 46 -6.14 -2.44 13.13
N PHE A 47 -7.05 -3.33 12.70
CA PHE A 47 -7.60 -3.27 11.36
C PHE A 47 -8.55 -2.08 11.15
N GLU A 48 -9.35 -1.71 12.16
CA GLU A 48 -10.16 -0.48 12.10
C GLU A 48 -9.27 0.76 12.03
N ALA A 49 -8.19 0.82 12.82
CA ALA A 49 -7.20 1.89 12.76
C ALA A 49 -6.57 1.99 11.37
N THR A 50 -6.19 0.87 10.76
CA THR A 50 -5.62 0.87 9.42
C THR A 50 -6.62 1.36 8.38
N LEU A 51 -7.87 0.90 8.41
CA LEU A 51 -8.90 1.34 7.47
C LEU A 51 -9.21 2.83 7.62
N ASN A 52 -9.31 3.33 8.85
CA ASN A 52 -9.54 4.75 9.13
C ASN A 52 -8.36 5.61 8.63
N THR A 53 -7.12 5.14 8.80
CA THR A 53 -5.95 5.85 8.26
C THR A 53 -5.88 5.79 6.73
N ALA A 54 -6.24 4.66 6.12
CA ALA A 54 -6.34 4.56 4.66
C ALA A 54 -7.39 5.52 4.10
N ASP A 55 -8.54 5.67 4.78
CA ASP A 55 -9.60 6.58 4.36
C ASP A 55 -9.17 8.06 4.39
N ARG A 56 -8.25 8.44 5.30
CA ARG A 56 -7.69 9.80 5.36
C ARG A 56 -6.84 10.16 4.13
N ILE A 57 -6.25 9.17 3.48
CA ILE A 57 -5.40 9.36 2.29
C ILE A 57 -6.07 8.89 0.99
N SER A 58 -7.38 8.59 1.05
CA SER A 58 -8.15 8.05 -0.07
C SER A 58 -8.07 8.89 -1.33
N ALA A 59 -8.10 10.22 -1.22
CA ALA A 59 -7.98 11.12 -2.37
C ALA A 59 -6.65 10.94 -3.14
N ALA A 60 -5.54 10.68 -2.43
CA ALA A 60 -4.26 10.39 -3.07
C ALA A 60 -4.31 9.03 -3.80
N THR A 61 -4.88 8.01 -3.15
CA THR A 61 -5.08 6.69 -3.78
C THR A 61 -5.96 6.78 -5.02
N GLU A 62 -7.06 7.53 -4.97
CA GLU A 62 -7.96 7.75 -6.11
C GLU A 62 -7.22 8.43 -7.26
N GLN A 63 -6.43 9.47 -6.99
CA GLN A 63 -5.68 10.16 -8.02
C GLN A 63 -4.62 9.27 -8.67
N ILE A 64 -3.94 8.42 -7.88
CA ILE A 64 -2.98 7.46 -8.44
C ILE A 64 -3.69 6.43 -9.31
N ASN A 65 -4.87 5.96 -8.91
CA ASN A 65 -5.68 5.04 -9.71
C ASN A 65 -6.13 5.67 -11.03
N VAL A 66 -6.45 6.97 -11.02
CA VAL A 66 -6.74 7.73 -12.24
C VAL A 66 -5.53 7.73 -13.18
N TRP A 67 -4.32 7.98 -12.66
CA TRP A 67 -3.11 7.93 -13.48
C TRP A 67 -2.78 6.53 -13.98
N ALA A 68 -3.00 5.50 -13.16
CA ALA A 68 -2.78 4.11 -13.53
C ALA A 68 -3.74 3.61 -14.62
N ALA A 69 -4.89 4.26 -14.79
CA ALA A 69 -5.88 3.93 -15.82
C ALA A 69 -5.66 4.66 -17.17
N LEU A 70 -4.64 5.52 -17.28
CA LEU A 70 -4.30 6.21 -18.54
C LEU A 70 -3.70 5.24 -19.56
N ASP A 71 -3.83 5.57 -20.85
CA ASP A 71 -3.20 4.81 -21.95
C ASP A 71 -1.67 4.69 -21.77
N THR A 72 -1.06 5.70 -21.15
CA THR A 72 0.33 5.70 -20.69
C THR A 72 0.33 5.86 -19.17
N PRO A 73 0.31 4.76 -18.40
CA PRO A 73 0.16 4.80 -16.94
C PRO A 73 1.47 5.19 -16.28
N GLN A 74 1.74 6.49 -16.25
CA GLN A 74 2.96 7.08 -15.72
C GLN A 74 2.65 8.39 -14.99
N THR A 75 3.54 8.76 -14.07
CA THR A 75 3.52 10.01 -13.30
C THR A 75 4.97 10.40 -12.93
N THR A 76 5.17 11.49 -12.20
CA THR A 76 6.47 11.89 -11.66
C THR A 76 6.53 11.77 -10.14
N LEU A 77 7.74 11.71 -9.59
CA LEU A 77 7.93 11.72 -8.13
C LEU A 77 7.30 12.97 -7.50
N ALA A 78 7.49 14.13 -8.12
CA ALA A 78 6.95 15.40 -7.64
C ALA A 78 5.42 15.43 -7.64
N GLU A 79 4.77 14.84 -8.66
CA GLU A 79 3.31 14.73 -8.70
C GLU A 79 2.77 13.80 -7.62
N ILE A 80 3.43 12.67 -7.34
CA ILE A 80 3.05 11.78 -6.22
C ILE A 80 3.22 12.51 -4.89
N GLU A 81 4.36 13.15 -4.65
CA GLU A 81 4.64 13.86 -3.40
C GLU A 81 3.65 15.00 -3.18
N ALA A 82 3.21 15.69 -4.24
CA ALA A 82 2.22 16.76 -4.16
C ALA A 82 0.81 16.30 -3.75
N LEU A 83 0.52 14.99 -3.73
CA LEU A 83 -0.75 14.46 -3.22
C LEU A 83 -0.83 14.46 -1.69
N TYR A 84 0.28 14.68 -1.00
CA TYR A 84 0.37 14.56 0.45
C TYR A 84 0.86 15.87 1.07
N ASP A 85 0.26 16.25 2.20
CA ASP A 85 0.67 17.46 2.95
C ASP A 85 2.03 17.30 3.64
N TYR A 86 2.47 16.06 3.83
CA TYR A 86 3.71 15.68 4.50
C TYR A 86 4.56 14.82 3.60
N LYS A 87 5.87 14.83 3.86
CA LYS A 87 6.79 13.97 3.13
C LYS A 87 6.45 12.50 3.29
N VAL A 88 6.33 11.82 2.15
CA VAL A 88 6.11 10.37 2.06
C VAL A 88 7.39 9.66 1.60
N MET A 89 7.44 8.34 1.78
CA MET A 89 8.45 7.51 1.10
C MET A 89 7.83 6.91 -0.16
N VAL A 90 8.42 7.17 -1.33
CA VAL A 90 7.98 6.61 -2.61
C VAL A 90 8.99 5.56 -3.05
N PHE A 91 8.56 4.30 -3.06
CA PHE A 91 9.39 3.16 -3.40
C PHE A 91 9.02 2.58 -4.76
N GLY A 92 10.04 2.29 -5.54
CA GLY A 92 9.93 1.47 -6.72
C GLY A 92 10.16 -0.01 -6.42
N SER A 93 9.84 -0.87 -7.36
CA SER A 93 10.26 -2.28 -7.32
C SER A 93 11.77 -2.38 -7.55
N ALA A 94 12.46 -3.19 -6.75
CA ALA A 94 13.85 -3.56 -7.04
C ALA A 94 13.96 -4.78 -7.97
N VAL A 95 12.84 -5.46 -8.24
CA VAL A 95 12.82 -6.77 -8.93
C VAL A 95 12.13 -6.72 -10.29
N ASP A 96 11.18 -5.80 -10.48
CA ASP A 96 10.37 -5.74 -11.71
C ASP A 96 10.91 -4.74 -12.75
N GLY A 97 12.02 -4.07 -12.44
CA GLY A 97 12.66 -3.05 -13.27
C GLY A 97 12.73 -1.68 -12.60
N GLU A 98 13.44 -0.76 -13.23
CA GLU A 98 13.69 0.58 -12.67
C GLU A 98 12.44 1.45 -12.69
N ASN A 99 12.31 2.29 -11.66
CA ASN A 99 11.29 3.34 -11.52
C ASN A 99 9.83 2.89 -11.73
N LYS A 100 9.51 1.64 -11.37
CA LYS A 100 8.14 1.13 -11.31
C LYS A 100 7.59 1.25 -9.91
N LEU A 101 6.53 2.02 -9.73
CA LEU A 101 5.96 2.28 -8.40
C LEU A 101 5.51 0.97 -7.73
N SER A 102 5.89 0.79 -6.46
CA SER A 102 5.55 -0.41 -5.69
C SER A 102 4.81 -0.08 -4.40
N VAL A 103 5.31 0.88 -3.62
CA VAL A 103 4.67 1.29 -2.36
C VAL A 103 4.91 2.76 -2.08
N ILE A 104 3.88 3.42 -1.55
CA ILE A 104 3.99 4.74 -0.93
C ILE A 104 3.75 4.55 0.56
N ARG A 105 4.63 5.08 1.41
CA ARG A 105 4.47 5.07 2.87
C ARG A 105 4.24 6.48 3.40
N THR A 106 3.19 6.61 4.20
CA THR A 106 2.88 7.78 5.01
C THR A 106 3.26 7.51 6.47
N CYS A 107 3.77 8.52 7.18
CA CYS A 107 4.25 8.37 8.55
C CYS A 107 3.38 9.19 9.51
N TYR A 108 3.22 8.68 10.73
CA TYR A 108 2.38 9.31 11.74
C TYR A 108 3.08 9.30 13.10
N GLU A 109 2.75 10.28 13.94
CA GLU A 109 3.12 10.23 15.35
C GLU A 109 2.51 9.01 16.01
N LYS A 110 3.26 8.39 16.94
CA LYS A 110 2.71 7.32 17.76
C LYS A 110 1.64 7.92 18.70
N PRO A 111 0.37 7.48 18.62
CA PRO A 111 -0.67 8.00 19.51
C PRO A 111 -0.34 7.68 20.97
N THR A 112 -0.70 8.61 21.87
CA THR A 112 -0.58 8.37 23.32
C THR A 112 -1.60 7.34 23.77
N ASP A 113 -2.81 7.42 23.22
CA ASP A 113 -3.89 6.45 23.41
C ASP A 113 -4.08 5.66 22.11
N ILE A 114 -3.86 4.34 22.17
CA ILE A 114 -4.03 3.44 21.02
C ILE A 114 -5.49 3.00 20.95
N GLY A 115 -6.13 3.19 19.80
CA GLY A 115 -7.53 2.83 19.56
C GLY A 115 -7.86 2.72 18.07
N SER A 116 -9.10 2.34 17.79
CA SER A 116 -9.59 2.06 16.42
C SER A 116 -9.60 3.28 15.50
N ASP A 117 -9.50 4.51 16.01
CA ASP A 117 -9.41 5.70 15.15
C ASP A 117 -8.12 5.73 14.33
N GLY A 118 -7.09 4.99 14.76
CA GLY A 118 -5.78 5.03 14.14
C GLY A 118 -4.99 6.31 14.47
N PRO A 119 -3.71 6.37 14.08
CA PRO A 119 -2.94 7.59 14.22
C PRO A 119 -3.50 8.69 13.31
N THR A 120 -3.69 9.88 13.86
CA THR A 120 -4.33 11.01 13.15
C THR A 120 -3.37 12.14 12.81
N THR A 121 -2.22 12.23 13.49
CA THR A 121 -1.23 13.28 13.27
C THR A 121 -0.17 12.76 12.30
N GLN A 122 -0.27 13.13 11.04
CA GLN A 122 0.73 12.80 10.03
C GLN A 122 2.01 13.62 10.28
N ILE A 123 3.15 13.02 10.00
CA ILE A 123 4.48 13.64 10.08
C ILE A 123 5.29 13.32 8.84
N ASP A 124 6.35 14.09 8.62
CA ASP A 124 7.31 13.78 7.58
C ASP A 124 7.96 12.42 7.81
N CYS A 125 7.89 11.57 6.80
CA CYS A 125 8.67 10.35 6.77
C CYS A 125 10.18 10.63 6.71
N ALA A 126 10.96 9.70 7.26
CA ALA A 126 12.39 9.64 6.98
C ALA A 126 12.65 9.45 5.48
N ASN A 127 13.90 9.65 5.05
CA ASN A 127 14.29 9.36 3.66
C ASN A 127 14.06 7.88 3.33
N ALA A 128 13.46 7.61 2.17
CA ALA A 128 13.38 6.26 1.63
C ALA A 128 14.80 5.67 1.48
N THR A 129 14.98 4.42 1.91
CA THR A 129 16.24 3.70 1.77
C THR A 129 15.99 2.42 0.98
N ALA A 130 16.79 2.21 -0.07
CA ALA A 130 16.67 1.02 -0.90
C ALA A 130 16.94 -0.26 -0.08
N THR A 131 16.24 -1.33 -0.44
CA THR A 131 16.38 -2.68 0.12
C THR A 131 16.48 -3.69 -1.04
N SER A 132 16.59 -4.97 -0.72
CA SER A 132 16.53 -6.02 -1.75
C SER A 132 15.17 -6.12 -2.45
N THR A 133 14.10 -5.60 -1.84
CA THR A 133 12.73 -5.65 -2.39
C THR A 133 12.31 -4.33 -3.03
N PHE A 134 12.76 -3.21 -2.47
CA PHE A 134 12.37 -1.87 -2.87
C PHE A 134 13.55 -1.03 -3.32
N SER A 135 13.42 -0.43 -4.50
CA SER A 135 14.28 0.67 -4.94
C SER A 135 13.66 2.01 -4.49
N VAL A 136 14.44 3.09 -4.51
CA VAL A 136 13.88 4.44 -4.33
C VAL A 136 13.51 4.97 -5.72
N CYS A 137 12.29 5.46 -5.89
CA CYS A 137 11.89 6.07 -7.16
C CYS A 137 12.76 7.30 -7.46
N SER A 138 13.24 7.40 -8.69
CA SER A 138 14.00 8.55 -9.16
C SER A 138 13.04 9.68 -9.57
N GLY A 139 13.43 10.92 -9.27
CA GLY A 139 12.77 12.11 -9.81
C GLY A 139 13.23 12.50 -11.22
N ASP A 140 14.27 11.84 -11.75
CA ASP A 140 14.87 12.18 -13.04
C ASP A 140 14.14 11.54 -14.24
N GLU A 141 13.34 10.49 -13.98
CA GLU A 141 12.63 9.73 -15.00
C GLU A 141 11.15 9.53 -14.61
N PRO A 142 10.25 9.29 -15.57
CA PRO A 142 8.86 8.96 -15.27
C PRO A 142 8.73 7.70 -14.42
N ILE A 143 7.83 7.73 -13.43
CA ILE A 143 7.47 6.59 -12.60
C ILE A 143 6.34 5.84 -13.30
N THR A 144 6.53 4.53 -13.52
CA THR A 144 5.53 3.69 -14.17
C THR A 144 4.54 3.10 -13.16
N LEU A 145 3.25 3.11 -13.50
CA LEU A 145 2.10 2.69 -12.69
C LEU A 145 1.41 1.43 -13.24
N LEU A 146 2.15 0.62 -14.03
CA LEU A 146 1.62 -0.61 -14.61
C LEU A 146 1.18 -1.59 -13.50
N PRO A 147 0.15 -2.40 -13.76
CA PRO A 147 -0.29 -3.40 -12.80
C PRO A 147 0.80 -4.44 -12.55
N TYR A 148 0.73 -5.09 -11.39
CA TYR A 148 1.59 -6.22 -11.07
C TYR A 148 1.42 -7.34 -12.11
N VAL A 149 2.54 -7.96 -12.50
CA VAL A 149 2.56 -9.14 -13.37
C VAL A 149 3.34 -10.23 -12.66
N ALA A 150 2.67 -11.34 -12.32
CA ALA A 150 3.32 -12.44 -11.62
C ALA A 150 4.46 -13.05 -12.47
N PRO A 151 5.63 -13.33 -11.87
CA PRO A 151 6.75 -13.96 -12.56
C PRO A 151 6.33 -15.27 -13.27
N GLY A 152 6.62 -15.38 -14.57
CA GLY A 152 6.26 -16.56 -15.37
C GLY A 152 4.91 -16.48 -16.09
N SER A 153 4.14 -15.41 -15.90
CA SER A 153 2.83 -15.21 -16.56
C SER A 153 2.93 -14.74 -18.02
N SER A 154 4.12 -14.81 -18.63
CA SER A 154 4.41 -14.38 -20.01
C SER A 154 3.86 -15.35 -21.06
N SER A 155 2.60 -15.76 -20.94
CA SER A 155 1.84 -16.38 -22.02
C SER A 155 0.36 -16.36 -21.64
N LEU A 156 -0.37 -15.33 -22.07
CA LEU A 156 -1.77 -15.36 -22.54
C LEU A 156 -2.28 -13.91 -22.63
N SER A 157 -1.82 -13.19 -23.66
CA SER A 157 -2.59 -12.06 -24.16
C SER A 157 -3.77 -12.60 -24.98
N THR A 158 -4.97 -12.19 -24.59
CA THR A 158 -6.12 -11.72 -25.42
C THR A 158 -7.45 -12.29 -24.90
N SER A 159 -8.19 -11.52 -24.10
CA SER A 159 -9.63 -11.30 -24.30
C SER A 159 -10.15 -10.22 -23.36
N ALA A 160 -10.96 -9.32 -23.90
CA ALA A 160 -11.61 -8.23 -23.19
C ALA A 160 -12.59 -8.74 -22.15
N GLY A 161 -12.59 -8.16 -20.94
CA GLY A 161 -13.60 -8.48 -19.93
C GLY A 161 -13.43 -7.77 -18.58
N SER A 162 -14.25 -6.73 -18.40
CA SER A 162 -14.86 -6.25 -17.14
C SER A 162 -13.99 -5.61 -16.05
N ALA A 163 -14.27 -4.32 -15.84
CA ALA A 163 -13.95 -3.50 -14.68
C ALA A 163 -13.94 -4.28 -13.34
N ASN A 164 -12.75 -4.41 -12.75
CA ASN A 164 -12.48 -4.49 -11.31
C ASN A 164 -10.96 -4.58 -10.98
N ASP A 165 -10.07 -4.14 -11.89
CA ASP A 165 -8.64 -4.07 -11.59
C ASP A 165 -8.37 -2.87 -10.66
N ALA A 166 -8.62 -3.11 -9.37
CA ALA A 166 -8.30 -2.18 -8.33
C ALA A 166 -6.78 -2.19 -8.14
N TYR A 167 -6.11 -1.16 -8.66
CA TYR A 167 -4.70 -0.87 -8.41
C TYR A 167 -4.53 -0.57 -6.92
N PHE A 168 -4.27 -1.59 -6.11
CA PHE A 168 -4.04 -1.43 -4.68
C PHE A 168 -2.56 -1.58 -4.35
N PHE A 169 -2.04 -0.52 -3.74
CA PHE A 169 -0.72 -0.45 -3.15
C PHE A 169 -0.62 -1.44 -2.00
N ARG A 170 0.44 -2.25 -1.99
CA ARG A 170 0.82 -3.00 -0.79
C ARG A 170 1.12 -1.99 0.31
N ALA A 171 0.19 -1.81 1.25
CA ALA A 171 0.46 -1.15 2.51
C ALA A 171 1.40 -2.05 3.33
N TYR A 172 2.69 -1.98 3.06
CA TYR A 172 3.68 -2.44 4.01
C TYR A 172 3.84 -1.37 5.08
N GLY A 173 3.13 -1.55 6.19
CA GLY A 173 3.37 -0.83 7.44
C GLY A 173 4.75 -1.10 8.04
#